data_AF-A0A1M4U923-F1
#
_entry.id   AF-A0A1M4U923-F1
#
_cell.length_a   1.000
_cell.length_b   1.000
_cell.length_c   1.000
_cell.angle_alpha   90.00
_cell.angle_beta   90.00
_cell.angle_gamma   90.00
#
_symmetry.space_group_name_H-M   'P 1'
#
loop_
_entity.id
_entity.type
_entity.pdbx_description
1 polymer ?
#
loop_
_entity_poly.entity_id
_entity_poly.type
_entity_poly.pdbx_seq_one_letter_code
_entity_poly.pdbx_strand_id
1 'polypeptide(L)'
;MNTSRRKFIKHIGGASLGTVLLPTIVSASALGKDGFVAPSDRLNMVLVGCGEQGRSDLHWFFHHKTPIQFIAACDVDVNNAQKVKKMADDKQENNDCRIYNDYRELLEKEKPDYSFNE
;
A
#
# COMPACT_ATOMS: atom_id res chain seq x y z
N MET A 1 -8.74 30.67 -17.46
CA MET A 1 -9.51 30.54 -16.20
C MET A 1 -8.53 30.24 -15.06
N ASN A 2 -8.17 31.24 -14.25
CA ASN A 2 -7.29 31.04 -13.10
C ASN A 2 -8.14 30.90 -11.83
N THR A 3 -8.43 29.66 -11.45
CA THR A 3 -9.10 29.32 -10.18
C THR A 3 -8.10 29.48 -9.04
N SER A 4 -8.16 30.63 -8.37
CA SER A 4 -7.29 30.97 -7.24
C SER A 4 -7.56 30.06 -6.04
N ARG A 5 -6.54 29.29 -5.62
CA ARG A 5 -6.48 28.48 -4.38
C ARG A 5 -6.96 29.23 -3.12
N ARG A 6 -6.95 30.57 -3.14
CA ARG A 6 -7.39 31.44 -2.04
C ARG A 6 -8.91 31.51 -1.85
N LYS A 7 -9.73 31.17 -2.85
CA LYS A 7 -11.20 31.15 -2.67
C LYS A 7 -11.67 29.92 -1.89
N PHE A 8 -10.93 28.82 -1.96
CA PHE A 8 -11.24 27.61 -1.19
C PHE A 8 -11.00 27.82 0.31
N ILE A 9 -9.88 28.47 0.68
CA ILE A 9 -9.57 28.80 2.08
C ILE A 9 -10.56 29.83 2.66
N LYS A 10 -11.03 30.80 1.85
CA LYS A 10 -12.01 31.79 2.32
C LYS A 10 -13.41 31.23 2.58
N HIS A 11 -13.75 30.03 2.09
CA HIS A 11 -15.02 29.37 2.43
C HIS A 11 -15.00 28.65 3.79
N ILE A 12 -13.84 28.56 4.46
CA ILE A 12 -13.71 27.94 5.78
C ILE A 12 -13.90 28.97 6.92
N GLY A 13 -13.71 30.26 6.64
CA GLY A 13 -13.67 31.32 7.68
C GLY A 13 -15.00 32.01 8.01
N GLY A 14 -16.15 31.45 7.61
CA GLY A 14 -17.44 32.15 7.62
C GLY A 14 -18.58 31.45 8.37
N ALA A 15 -18.29 30.54 9.29
CA ALA A 15 -19.30 29.91 10.16
C ALA A 15 -19.10 30.37 11.61
N SER A 16 -20.03 31.22 12.04
CA SER A 16 -20.26 31.76 13.37
C SER A 16 -20.41 30.67 14.45
N LEU A 17 -19.70 30.82 15.57
CA LEU A 17 -20.12 30.48 16.95
C LEU A 17 -21.00 29.22 17.14
N GLY A 18 -20.57 28.07 16.62
CA GLY A 18 -21.21 26.79 16.89
C GLY A 18 -20.24 25.68 16.54
N THR A 19 -19.69 25.03 17.58
CA THR A 19 -18.94 23.76 17.53
C THR A 19 -18.12 23.53 16.26
N VAL A 20 -16.82 23.77 16.34
CA VAL A 20 -15.82 23.23 15.41
C VAL A 20 -15.88 21.69 15.50
N LEU A 21 -16.85 21.09 14.82
CA LEU A 21 -16.90 19.69 14.44
C LEU A 21 -15.94 19.53 13.25
N LEU A 22 -14.66 19.85 13.47
CA LEU A 22 -13.63 19.07 12.78
C LEU A 22 -13.96 17.60 13.09
N PRO A 23 -13.82 16.65 12.15
CA PRO A 23 -13.81 15.25 12.55
C PRO A 23 -12.61 15.08 13.48
N THR A 24 -12.80 15.29 14.78
CA THR A 24 -11.84 15.02 15.84
C THR A 24 -11.58 13.53 15.99
N ILE A 25 -12.25 12.73 15.15
CA ILE A 25 -12.12 11.28 15.00
C ILE A 25 -11.25 11.00 13.77
N VAL A 26 -10.09 11.63 13.66
CA VAL A 26 -8.99 11.10 12.84
C VAL A 26 -8.00 10.51 13.82
N SER A 27 -7.74 9.20 13.72
CA SER A 27 -6.81 8.55 14.65
C SER A 27 -5.44 9.20 14.55
N ALA A 28 -4.72 9.28 15.67
CA ALA A 28 -3.36 9.81 15.65
C ALA A 28 -2.44 9.02 14.70
N SER A 29 -2.72 7.73 14.49
CA SER A 29 -2.06 6.90 13.49
C SER A 29 -2.35 7.39 12.06
N ALA A 30 -3.58 7.77 11.72
CA ALA A 30 -3.91 8.34 10.41
C ALA A 30 -3.22 9.70 10.13
N LEU A 31 -2.76 10.40 11.17
CA LEU A 31 -1.94 11.62 11.06
C LEU A 31 -0.43 11.35 11.05
N GLY A 32 0.00 10.08 10.99
CA GLY A 32 1.41 9.71 10.95
C GLY A 32 2.14 9.80 12.28
N LYS A 33 1.43 9.87 13.41
CA LYS A 33 2.05 9.91 14.75
C LYS A 33 2.86 8.63 14.99
N ASP A 34 4.00 8.77 15.67
CA ASP A 34 4.90 7.67 16.06
C ASP A 34 5.49 6.87 14.88
N GLY A 35 5.54 7.47 13.68
CA GLY A 35 6.09 6.83 12.48
C GLY A 35 5.14 5.81 11.84
N PHE A 36 3.87 5.79 12.26
CA PHE A 36 2.84 5.01 11.59
C PHE A 36 2.65 5.53 10.17
N VAL A 37 2.77 4.65 9.17
CA VAL A 37 2.47 5.00 7.78
C VAL A 37 1.06 4.51 7.46
N ALA A 38 0.18 5.46 7.12
CA ALA A 38 -1.18 5.17 6.72
C ALA A 38 -1.19 4.23 5.51
N PRO A 39 -2.17 3.31 5.39
CA PRO A 39 -2.23 2.39 4.25
C PRO A 39 -2.22 3.09 2.89
N SER A 40 -2.80 4.29 2.78
CA SER A 40 -2.81 5.11 1.56
C SER A 40 -1.44 5.64 1.15
N ASP A 41 -0.49 5.69 2.09
CA ASP A 41 0.85 6.25 1.89
C ASP A 41 1.89 5.13 1.69
N ARG A 42 1.45 3.87 1.60
CA ARG A 42 2.29 2.71 1.29
C ARG A 42 2.25 2.44 -0.20
N LEU A 43 3.38 1.99 -0.75
CA LEU A 43 3.47 1.55 -2.13
C LEU A 43 2.88 0.16 -2.27
N ASN A 44 1.91 -0.01 -3.18
CA ASN A 44 1.40 -1.33 -3.54
C ASN A 44 2.43 -2.06 -4.40
N MET A 45 2.95 -3.16 -3.88
CA MET A 45 4.01 -3.94 -4.50
C MET A 45 3.49 -5.31 -4.94
N VAL A 46 3.94 -5.74 -6.11
CA VAL A 46 3.73 -7.09 -6.64
C VAL A 46 5.06 -7.72 -7.07
N LEU A 47 5.13 -9.04 -7.03
CA LEU A 47 6.26 -9.83 -7.51
C LEU A 47 5.81 -10.77 -8.62
N VAL A 48 6.50 -10.74 -9.76
CA VAL A 48 6.42 -11.76 -10.82
C VAL A 48 7.74 -12.52 -10.80
N GLY A 49 7.68 -13.84 -10.60
CA GLY A 49 8.86 -14.67 -10.33
C GLY A 49 9.13 -14.78 -8.82
N CYS A 50 8.69 -15.88 -8.21
CA CYS A 50 8.71 -16.09 -6.76
C CYS A 50 9.87 -17.00 -6.30
N GLY A 51 10.98 -16.97 -7.05
CA GLY A 51 12.21 -17.71 -6.78
C GLY A 51 12.97 -17.22 -5.54
N GLU A 52 14.22 -17.66 -5.38
CA GLU A 52 15.08 -17.23 -4.26
C GLU A 52 15.38 -15.73 -4.31
N GLN A 53 15.66 -15.17 -5.50
CA GLN A 53 15.97 -13.76 -5.66
C GLN A 53 14.77 -12.88 -5.28
N GLY A 54 13.60 -13.11 -5.88
CA GLY A 54 12.37 -12.38 -5.53
C GLY A 54 11.99 -12.49 -4.05
N ARG A 55 12.25 -13.63 -3.40
CA ARG A 55 12.08 -13.76 -1.93
C ARG A 55 13.10 -12.93 -1.14
N SER A 56 14.36 -12.93 -1.56
CA SER A 56 15.41 -12.10 -0.96
C SER A 56 15.08 -10.61 -1.07
N ASP A 57 14.59 -10.16 -2.23
CA ASP A 57 14.23 -8.76 -2.44
C ASP A 57 13.02 -8.36 -1.59
N LEU A 58 11.98 -9.20 -1.55
CA LEU A 58 10.83 -8.94 -0.67
C LEU A 58 11.24 -8.90 0.81
N HIS A 59 12.13 -9.81 1.24
CA HIS A 59 12.70 -9.78 2.58
C HIS A 59 13.46 -8.47 2.85
N TRP A 60 14.28 -8.02 1.89
CA TRP A 60 15.01 -6.76 2.00
C TRP A 60 14.06 -5.56 2.21
N PHE A 61 12.98 -5.46 1.41
CA PHE A 61 12.00 -4.38 1.56
C PHE A 61 11.34 -4.37 2.94
N PHE A 62 10.97 -5.55 3.45
CA PHE A 62 10.38 -5.71 4.76
C PHE A 62 11.32 -5.39 5.93
N HIS A 63 12.64 -5.45 5.71
CA HIS A 63 13.66 -5.12 6.72
C HIS A 63 14.07 -3.64 6.70
N HIS A 64 14.07 -2.98 5.54
CA HIS A 64 14.60 -1.63 5.39
C HIS A 64 13.57 -0.51 5.63
N LYS A 65 12.46 -0.82 6.31
CA LYS A 65 11.37 0.12 6.65
C LYS A 65 10.80 0.87 5.44
N THR A 66 10.93 0.33 4.24
CA THR A 66 10.22 0.87 3.08
C THR A 66 8.73 0.67 3.34
N PRO A 67 7.90 1.73 3.29
CA PRO A 67 6.47 1.60 3.52
C PRO A 67 5.82 0.94 2.30
N ILE A 68 5.83 -0.38 2.28
CA ILE A 68 5.20 -1.18 1.22
C ILE A 68 3.97 -1.90 1.77
N GLN A 69 3.04 -2.16 0.87
CA GLN A 69 1.95 -3.11 1.02
C GLN A 69 2.14 -4.13 -0.09
N PHE A 70 2.53 -5.36 0.25
CA PHE A 70 2.61 -6.42 -0.75
C PHE A 70 1.20 -6.97 -1.01
N ILE A 71 0.75 -6.93 -2.26
CA ILE A 71 -0.65 -7.22 -2.62
C ILE A 71 -0.82 -8.47 -3.47
N ALA A 72 0.19 -8.87 -4.24
CA ALA A 72 0.10 -10.07 -5.07
C ALA A 72 1.46 -10.66 -5.44
N ALA A 73 1.47 -11.99 -5.56
CA ALA A 73 2.57 -12.79 -6.06
C ALA A 73 2.14 -13.52 -7.35
N CYS A 74 3.02 -13.59 -8.33
CA CYS A 74 2.82 -14.34 -9.56
C CYS A 74 3.99 -15.29 -9.82
N ASP A 75 3.68 -16.56 -10.08
CA ASP A 75 4.65 -17.56 -10.55
C ASP A 75 3.92 -18.68 -11.29
N VAL A 76 4.56 -19.27 -12.29
CA VAL A 76 4.03 -20.45 -12.98
C VAL A 76 3.99 -21.67 -12.04
N ASP A 77 4.92 -21.75 -11.09
CA ASP A 77 4.91 -22.71 -9.99
C ASP A 77 4.21 -22.10 -8.78
N VAL A 78 2.96 -22.53 -8.57
CA VAL A 78 2.12 -22.08 -7.45
C VAL A 78 2.79 -22.28 -6.08
N ASN A 79 3.68 -23.26 -5.92
CA ASN A 79 4.36 -23.49 -4.64
C ASN A 79 5.32 -22.35 -4.30
N ASN A 80 5.95 -21.74 -5.30
CA ASN A 80 6.81 -20.56 -5.11
C ASN A 80 5.97 -19.35 -4.73
N ALA A 81 4.86 -19.11 -5.45
CA ALA A 81 3.94 -18.03 -5.11
C ALA A 81 3.33 -18.18 -3.69
N GLN A 82 3.03 -19.41 -3.26
CA GLN A 82 2.56 -19.70 -1.90
C GLN A 82 3.60 -19.37 -0.82
N LYS A 83 4.89 -19.65 -1.06
CA LYS A 83 5.97 -19.27 -0.12
C LYS A 83 6.06 -17.75 0.04
N VAL A 84 5.99 -17.02 -1.08
CA VAL A 84 6.01 -15.54 -1.08
C VAL A 84 4.78 -14.99 -0.38
N LYS A 85 3.58 -15.51 -0.70
CA LYS A 85 2.33 -15.14 -0.03
C LYS A 85 2.45 -15.29 1.48
N LYS A 86 2.89 -16.47 1.95
CA LYS A 86 3.06 -16.73 3.38
C LYS A 86 4.00 -15.71 4.03
N MET A 87 5.13 -15.39 3.38
CA MET A 87 6.08 -14.41 3.90
C MET A 87 5.47 -13.00 4.00
N ALA A 88 4.67 -12.59 3.01
CA ALA A 88 4.00 -11.30 3.01
C ALA A 88 2.89 -11.24 4.08
N ASP A 89 2.02 -12.24 4.13
CA ASP A 89 0.93 -12.36 5.09
C ASP A 89 1.46 -12.37 6.54
N ASP A 90 2.51 -13.16 6.81
CA ASP A 90 3.14 -13.23 8.14
C ASP A 90 3.71 -11.86 8.56
N LYS A 91 4.29 -11.11 7.61
CA LYS A 91 4.90 -9.80 7.90
C LYS A 91 3.86 -8.69 8.05
N GLN A 92 2.75 -8.78 7.32
CA GLN A 92 1.69 -7.78 7.31
C GLN A 92 0.55 -8.12 8.28
N GLU A 93 0.61 -9.28 8.91
CA GLU A 93 -0.37 -9.79 9.87
C GLU A 93 -1.80 -9.84 9.28
N ASN A 94 -1.91 -10.23 8.01
CA ASN A 94 -3.17 -10.36 7.28
C ASN A 94 -3.14 -11.56 6.31
N ASN A 95 -4.13 -11.67 5.43
CA ASN A 95 -4.20 -12.72 4.40
C ASN A 95 -4.55 -12.12 3.02
N ASP A 96 -4.13 -10.87 2.79
CA ASP A 96 -4.61 -10.07 1.67
C ASP A 96 -3.79 -10.31 0.39
N CYS A 97 -2.61 -10.94 0.49
CA CYS A 97 -1.77 -11.21 -0.69
C CYS A 97 -2.44 -12.22 -1.62
N ARG A 98 -2.68 -11.84 -2.87
CA ARG A 98 -3.26 -12.72 -3.89
C ARG A 98 -2.18 -13.50 -4.65
N ILE A 99 -2.57 -14.64 -5.21
CA ILE A 99 -1.68 -15.46 -6.05
C ILE A 99 -2.24 -15.51 -7.45
N TYR A 100 -1.34 -15.36 -8.42
CA TYR A 100 -1.60 -15.46 -9.84
C TYR A 100 -0.63 -16.44 -10.48
N ASN A 101 -1.06 -17.16 -11.51
CA ASN A 101 -0.17 -17.98 -12.34
C ASN A 101 0.18 -17.30 -13.67
N ASP A 102 -0.51 -16.20 -14.00
CA ASP A 102 -0.28 -15.41 -15.21
C ASP A 102 -0.08 -13.94 -14.83
N TYR A 103 1.08 -13.40 -15.19
CA TYR A 103 1.43 -12.01 -14.87
C TYR A 103 0.52 -11.02 -15.61
N ARG A 104 -0.04 -11.39 -16.77
CA ARG A 104 -0.97 -10.54 -17.51
C ARG A 104 -2.26 -10.36 -16.74
N GLU A 105 -2.77 -11.43 -16.14
CA GLU A 105 -3.94 -11.39 -15.27
C GLU A 105 -3.66 -10.57 -13.99
N LEU A 106 -2.48 -10.75 -13.40
CA LEU A 106 -2.05 -9.94 -12.26
C LEU A 106 -2.06 -8.45 -12.62
N LEU A 107 -1.42 -8.05 -13.71
CA LEU A 107 -1.33 -6.64 -14.11
C LEU A 107 -2.67 -6.04 -14.56
N GLU A 108 -3.61 -6.87 -15.02
CA GLU A 108 -4.96 -6.43 -15.36
C GLU A 108 -5.81 -6.18 -14.09
N LYS A 109 -5.71 -7.08 -13.10
CA LYS A 109 -6.53 -7.04 -11.89
C LYS A 109 -5.95 -6.14 -10.80
N GLU A 110 -4.63 -6.09 -10.71
CA GLU A 110 -3.92 -5.30 -9.72
C GLU A 110 -3.53 -3.93 -10.28
N LYS A 111 -3.42 -2.95 -9.39
CA LYS A 111 -2.91 -1.61 -9.71
C LYS A 111 -1.64 -1.36 -8.88
N PRO A 112 -0.54 -2.08 -9.17
CA PRO A 112 0.69 -1.92 -8.41
C PRO A 112 1.32 -0.55 -8.68
N ASP A 113 1.85 0.07 -7.63
CA ASP A 113 2.74 1.23 -7.75
C ASP A 113 4.15 0.79 -8.17
N TYR A 114 4.52 -0.45 -7.83
CA TYR A 114 5.80 -1.06 -8.20
C TYR A 114 5.67 -2.56 -8.43
N SER A 115 6.36 -3.06 -9.47
CA SER A 115 6.41 -4.48 -9.80
C SER A 115 7.86 -4.94 -9.92
N PHE A 116 8.19 -6.04 -9.27
CA PHE A 116 9.49 -6.69 -9.39
C PHE A 116 9.37 -7.92 -10.31
N ASN A 117 10.33 -8.12 -11.21
CA ASN A 117 10.30 -9.18 -12.21
C ASN A 117 11.61 -9.96 -12.16
N GLU A 118 11.52 -11.25 -11.84
CA GLU A 118 12.64 -12.19 -11.72
C GLU A 118 12.40 -13.47 -12.52
#